data_AF-A0ABD4UEN2-F1
#
_entry.id   AF-A0ABD4UEN2-F1
#
_cell.length_a   1.000
_cell.length_b   1.000
_cell.length_c   1.000
_cell.angle_alpha   90.00
_cell.angle_beta   90.00
_cell.angle_gamma   90.00
#
_symmetry.space_group_name_H-M   'P 1'
#
loop_
_entity.id
_entity.type
_entity.pdbx_description
1 polymer ?
#
loop_
_entity_poly.entity_id
_entity_poly.type
_entity_poly.pdbx_seq_one_letter_code
_entity_poly.pdbx_strand_id
1 'polypeptide(L)'
;MPQAAALANLINQKPFDQLIFGMYSSIWIQVKGGGYIVSGRSKADDTVGSLPDAGAPALVNDLDRVLGGAETVDVKVAGAAYGITKMTIVGGTEYTMTEHARIPPAARGVPTVVI
;
A
#
# COMPACT_ATOMS: atom_id res chain seq x y z
N MET A 1 -15.15 -2.16 -12.51
CA MET A 1 -15.12 -1.97 -11.05
C MET A 1 -14.08 -0.89 -10.73
N PRO A 2 -14.47 0.26 -10.14
CA PRO A 2 -13.55 1.39 -9.90
C PRO A 2 -12.32 1.01 -9.07
N GLN A 3 -12.47 0.14 -8.08
CA GLN A 3 -11.39 -0.35 -7.22
C GLN A 3 -10.31 -1.12 -7.99
N ALA A 4 -10.70 -2.01 -8.91
CA ALA A 4 -9.74 -2.79 -9.70
C ALA A 4 -8.92 -1.91 -10.65
N ALA A 5 -9.53 -0.86 -11.22
CA ALA A 5 -8.82 0.10 -12.06
C ALA A 5 -7.84 0.96 -11.24
N ALA A 6 -8.26 1.42 -10.06
CA ALA A 6 -7.37 2.14 -9.14
C ALA A 6 -6.20 1.26 -8.67
N LEU A 7 -6.47 -0.01 -8.35
CA LEU A 7 -5.43 -0.98 -7.99
C LEU A 7 -4.45 -1.20 -9.15
N ALA A 8 -4.95 -1.37 -10.37
CA ALA A 8 -4.11 -1.50 -11.57
C ALA A 8 -3.22 -0.27 -11.78
N ASN A 9 -3.72 0.96 -11.56
CA ASN A 9 -2.90 2.16 -11.63
C ASN A 9 -1.84 2.20 -10.52
N LEU A 10 -2.24 1.89 -9.29
CA LEU A 10 -1.39 1.90 -8.10
C LEU A 10 -0.18 0.98 -8.27
N ILE A 11 -0.41 -0.28 -8.67
CA ILE A 11 0.65 -1.30 -8.73
C ILE A 11 1.66 -1.07 -9.84
N ASN A 12 1.36 -0.22 -10.81
CA ASN A 12 2.25 0.11 -11.94
C ASN A 12 3.07 1.39 -11.69
N GLN A 13 2.93 1.99 -10.50
CA GLN A 13 3.65 3.21 -10.14
C GLN A 13 4.66 2.94 -9.02
N LYS A 14 5.77 3.67 -9.05
CA LYS A 14 6.73 3.69 -7.95
C LYS A 14 6.05 4.33 -6.72
N PRO A 15 6.27 3.80 -5.50
CA PRO A 15 7.08 2.62 -5.20
C PRO A 15 6.33 1.28 -5.21
N PHE A 16 5.00 1.24 -5.42
CA PHE A 16 4.22 0.01 -5.30
C PHE A 16 4.61 -1.07 -6.32
N ASP A 17 5.06 -0.69 -7.52
CA ASP A 17 5.62 -1.65 -8.48
C ASP A 17 6.83 -2.41 -7.90
N GLN A 18 7.66 -1.77 -7.06
CA GLN A 18 8.80 -2.42 -6.38
C GLN A 18 8.36 -3.37 -5.27
N LEU A 19 7.19 -3.16 -4.68
CA LEU A 19 6.57 -4.12 -3.77
C LEU A 19 6.04 -5.33 -4.54
N ILE A 20 5.43 -5.13 -5.71
CA ILE A 20 4.97 -6.24 -6.58
C ILE A 20 6.14 -7.04 -7.14
N PHE A 21 7.22 -6.38 -7.55
CA PHE A 21 8.46 -7.05 -8.01
C PHE A 21 9.31 -7.63 -6.86
N GLY A 22 8.84 -7.54 -5.60
CA GLY A 22 9.45 -8.22 -4.46
C GLY A 22 10.69 -7.54 -3.88
N MET A 23 10.97 -6.28 -4.22
CA MET A 23 12.03 -5.51 -3.55
C MET A 23 11.63 -5.09 -2.14
N TYR A 24 10.35 -4.73 -1.96
CA TYR A 24 9.78 -4.33 -0.67
C TYR A 24 8.68 -5.30 -0.24
N SER A 25 8.55 -5.51 1.07
CA SER A 25 7.45 -6.31 1.65
C SER A 25 6.30 -5.45 2.19
N SER A 26 6.58 -4.17 2.47
CA SER A 26 5.62 -3.17 2.93
C SER A 26 6.02 -1.80 2.41
N ILE A 27 5.02 -0.98 2.07
CA ILE A 27 5.17 0.43 1.73
C ILE A 27 4.20 1.24 2.59
N TRP A 28 4.67 2.36 3.12
CA TRP A 28 3.88 3.34 3.87
C TRP A 28 3.92 4.70 3.19
N ILE A 29 2.78 5.39 3.18
CA ILE A 29 2.66 6.81 2.81
C ILE A 29 1.98 7.53 3.98
N GLN A 30 2.72 8.41 4.65
CA GLN A 30 2.16 9.31 5.65
C GLN A 30 1.82 10.66 5.02
N VAL A 31 0.58 11.09 5.15
CA VAL A 31 0.08 12.42 4.76
C VAL A 31 0.05 13.29 6.01
N LYS A 32 0.87 14.34 6.07
CA LYS A 32 0.95 15.30 7.18
C LYS A 32 0.81 16.72 6.65
N GLY A 33 0.58 17.70 7.55
CA GLY A 33 0.23 19.10 7.24
C GLY A 33 1.19 19.91 6.35
N GLY A 34 2.23 19.30 5.78
CA GLY A 34 3.14 19.94 4.83
C GLY A 34 3.67 19.01 3.73
N GLY A 35 3.16 17.78 3.58
CA GLY A 35 3.63 16.88 2.53
C GLY A 35 3.40 15.40 2.81
N TYR A 36 4.16 14.59 2.08
CA TYR A 36 4.09 13.14 2.10
C TYR A 36 5.42 12.56 2.56
N ILE A 37 5.38 11.55 3.41
CA ILE A 37 6.55 10.75 3.76
C ILE A 37 6.30 9.36 3.22
N VAL A 38 7.13 8.93 2.28
CA VAL A 38 7.05 7.58 1.69
C VAL A 38 8.19 6.74 2.21
N SER A 39 7.88 5.55 2.69
CA SER A 39 8.88 4.61 3.20
C SER A 39 8.55 3.19 2.78
N GLY A 40 9.57 2.34 2.75
CA GLY A 40 9.41 0.93 2.41
C GLY A 40 10.30 0.04 3.26
N ARG A 41 9.83 -1.18 3.51
CA ARG A 41 10.59 -2.23 4.19
C ARG A 41 11.18 -3.17 3.17
N SER A 42 12.50 -3.15 3.05
CA SER A 42 13.28 -4.02 2.18
C SER A 42 12.96 -5.48 2.48
N LYS A 43 12.75 -6.29 1.43
CA LYS A 43 12.56 -7.73 1.59
C LYS A 43 13.88 -8.47 1.81
N ALA A 44 15.01 -7.85 1.42
CA ALA A 44 16.33 -8.47 1.49
C ALA A 44 16.89 -8.53 2.93
N ASP A 45 16.65 -7.47 3.71
CA ASP A 45 17.28 -7.29 5.03
C ASP A 45 16.33 -6.69 6.10
N ASP A 46 15.03 -6.57 5.78
CA ASP A 46 13.99 -6.04 6.66
C ASP A 46 14.21 -4.60 7.15
N THR A 47 15.17 -3.88 6.58
CA THR A 47 15.43 -2.47 6.88
C THR A 47 14.31 -1.58 6.35
N VAL A 48 13.99 -0.51 7.10
CA VAL A 48 13.01 0.52 6.68
C VAL A 48 13.77 1.74 6.21
N GLY A 49 13.49 2.18 4.98
CA GLY A 49 14.14 3.34 4.36
C GLY A 49 13.13 4.31 3.77
N SER A 50 13.55 5.56 3.61
CA SER A 50 12.79 6.58 2.87
C SER A 50 12.83 6.26 1.38
N LEU A 51 11.70 6.43 0.71
CA LEU A 51 11.57 6.32 -0.74
C LEU A 51 11.27 7.70 -1.33
N PRO A 52 11.49 7.90 -2.65
CA PRO A 52 11.05 9.12 -3.32
C PRO A 52 9.55 9.33 -3.14
N ASP A 53 9.15 10.55 -2.81
CA ASP A 53 7.76 10.97 -2.59
C ASP A 53 7.11 11.59 -3.83
N ALA A 54 7.87 11.71 -4.93
CA ALA A 54 7.38 12.20 -6.21
C ALA A 54 6.19 11.35 -6.69
N GLY A 55 5.00 11.97 -6.76
CA GLY A 55 3.76 11.29 -7.16
C GLY A 55 2.88 10.82 -6.00
N ALA A 56 3.29 10.98 -4.74
CA ALA A 56 2.51 10.57 -3.57
C ALA A 56 1.04 11.08 -3.55
N PRO A 57 0.69 12.30 -4.01
CA PRO A 57 -0.71 12.71 -4.09
C PRO A 57 -1.58 11.80 -4.98
N ALA A 58 -1.05 11.35 -6.13
CA ALA A 58 -1.77 10.45 -7.03
C ALA A 58 -1.91 9.05 -6.42
N LEU A 59 -0.84 8.56 -5.80
CA LEU A 59 -0.85 7.27 -5.09
C LEU A 59 -1.88 7.25 -3.96
N VAL A 60 -1.97 8.31 -3.16
CA VAL A 60 -2.96 8.43 -2.08
C VAL A 60 -4.39 8.42 -2.65
N ASN A 61 -4.64 9.12 -3.75
CA ASN A 61 -5.95 9.10 -4.41
C ASN A 61 -6.31 7.68 -4.88
N ASP A 62 -5.37 6.94 -5.46
CA ASP A 62 -5.61 5.56 -5.90
C ASP A 62 -5.80 4.62 -4.70
N LEU A 63 -5.03 4.78 -3.62
CA LEU A 63 -5.22 4.03 -2.37
C LEU A 63 -6.62 4.25 -1.78
N ASP A 64 -7.08 5.50 -1.69
CA ASP A 64 -8.44 5.82 -1.22
C ASP A 64 -9.52 5.20 -2.12
N ARG A 65 -9.30 5.20 -3.44
CA ARG A 65 -10.21 4.56 -4.40
C ARG A 65 -10.25 3.05 -4.26
N VAL A 66 -9.11 2.40 -3.99
CA VAL A 66 -9.05 0.96 -3.71
C VAL A 66 -9.78 0.65 -2.41
N LEU A 67 -9.53 1.43 -1.36
CA LEU A 67 -10.17 1.27 -0.06
C LEU A 67 -11.69 1.46 -0.13
N GLY A 68 -12.20 2.32 -1.01
CA GLY A 68 -13.64 2.47 -1.24
C GLY A 68 -14.43 2.86 0.01
N GLY A 69 -13.78 3.56 0.95
CA GLY A 69 -14.36 3.95 2.24
C GLY A 69 -14.14 2.97 3.40
N ALA A 70 -13.55 1.79 3.15
CA ALA A 70 -13.12 0.89 4.22
C ALA A 70 -11.76 1.33 4.81
N GLU A 71 -11.48 0.92 6.05
CA GLU A 71 -10.17 1.12 6.67
C GLU A 71 -9.12 0.14 6.12
N THR A 72 -9.54 -1.10 5.84
CA THR A 72 -8.66 -2.16 5.33
C THR A 72 -9.35 -2.90 4.19
N VAL A 73 -8.60 -3.20 3.14
CA VAL A 73 -9.00 -4.04 2.01
C VAL A 73 -7.87 -5.00 1.68
N ASP A 74 -8.21 -6.28 1.53
CA ASP A 74 -7.27 -7.27 0.99
C ASP A 74 -7.38 -7.36 -0.52
N VAL A 75 -6.22 -7.38 -1.17
CA VAL A 75 -6.11 -7.42 -2.63
C VAL A 75 -5.22 -8.58 -3.07
N LYS A 76 -5.46 -9.08 -4.27
CA LYS A 76 -4.61 -10.06 -4.92
C LYS A 76 -4.09 -9.49 -6.23
N VAL A 77 -2.77 -9.52 -6.40
CA VAL A 77 -2.06 -9.01 -7.57
C VAL A 77 -1.12 -10.10 -8.05
N ALA A 78 -1.26 -10.51 -9.31
CA ALA A 78 -0.37 -11.50 -9.93
C ALA A 78 -0.20 -12.79 -9.11
N GLY A 79 -1.25 -13.22 -8.39
CA GLY A 79 -1.22 -14.42 -7.55
C GLY A 79 -0.83 -14.20 -6.09
N ALA A 80 -0.20 -13.08 -5.75
CA ALA A 80 0.20 -12.73 -4.38
C ALA A 80 -0.87 -11.89 -3.68
N ALA A 81 -1.04 -12.09 -2.38
CA ALA A 81 -2.03 -11.39 -1.57
C ALA A 81 -1.38 -10.30 -0.69
N TYR A 82 -2.07 -9.16 -0.59
CA TYR A 82 -1.61 -7.97 0.11
C TYR A 82 -2.76 -7.35 0.88
N GLY A 83 -2.48 -6.75 2.03
CA GLY A 83 -3.43 -5.92 2.78
C GLY A 83 -3.12 -4.44 2.54
N ILE A 84 -4.14 -3.66 2.18
CA ILE A 84 -4.08 -2.19 2.11
C ILE A 84 -4.84 -1.64 3.29
N THR A 85 -4.23 -0.73 4.07
CA THR A 85 -4.83 -0.15 5.28
C THR A 85 -4.65 1.36 5.34
N LYS A 86 -5.66 2.06 5.87
CA LYS A 86 -5.65 3.51 6.17
C LYS A 86 -5.80 3.74 7.68
N MET A 87 -4.70 4.17 8.29
CA MET A 87 -4.48 4.64 9.67
C MET A 87 -4.76 6.14 9.89
N THR A 88 -5.56 6.58 10.87
CA THR A 88 -5.39 7.94 11.42
C THR A 88 -4.22 7.95 12.40
N ILE A 89 -3.27 8.87 12.21
CA ILE A 89 -2.08 9.02 13.06
C ILE A 89 -2.02 10.42 13.66
N VAL A 90 -1.15 10.62 14.66
CA VAL A 90 -0.94 11.96 15.24
C VAL A 90 -0.47 12.92 14.14
N GLY A 91 -1.28 13.94 13.87
CA GLY A 91 -0.98 14.98 12.89
C GLY A 91 -1.14 14.56 11.43
N GLY A 92 -1.83 13.45 11.13
CA GLY A 92 -2.00 13.02 9.74
C GLY A 92 -2.76 11.71 9.53
N THR A 93 -2.56 11.14 8.34
CA THR A 93 -3.08 9.83 7.93
C THR A 93 -1.94 8.99 7.39
N GLU A 94 -1.93 7.69 7.68
CA GLU A 94 -0.99 6.74 7.11
C GLU A 94 -1.73 5.74 6.22
N TYR A 95 -1.22 5.52 5.02
CA TYR A 95 -1.66 4.47 4.13
C TYR A 95 -0.57 3.43 4.02
N THR A 96 -0.94 2.16 4.01
CA THR A 96 0.02 1.06 3.93
C THR A 96 -0.44 0.00 2.95
N MET A 97 0.49 -0.62 2.24
CA MET A 97 0.28 -1.88 1.53
C MET A 97 1.34 -2.86 2.00
N THR A 98 0.93 -4.05 2.44
CA THR A 98 1.83 -5.05 3.01
C THR A 98 1.53 -6.45 2.47
N GLU A 99 2.56 -7.20 2.12
CA GLU A 99 2.46 -8.61 1.76
C GLU A 99 1.81 -9.42 2.89
N HIS A 100 0.85 -10.28 2.57
CA HIS A 100 0.22 -11.15 3.55
C HIS A 100 1.23 -11.99 4.34
N ALA A 101 2.34 -12.40 3.73
CA ALA A 101 3.41 -13.13 4.41
C ALA A 101 3.95 -12.39 5.66
N ARG A 102 3.81 -11.06 5.73
CA ARG A 102 4.19 -10.21 6.87
C ARG A 102 3.02 -9.83 7.78
N ILE A 103 1.78 -10.15 7.39
CA ILE A 103 0.57 -9.97 8.21
C ILE A 103 0.35 -11.26 9.02
N PRO A 104 0.11 -11.21 10.33
CA PRO A 104 -0.27 -12.39 11.12
C PRO A 104 -1.47 -13.11 10.47
N PRO A 105 -1.49 -14.45 10.37
CA PRO A 105 -2.57 -15.17 9.69
C PRO A 105 -3.98 -14.81 10.19
N ALA A 106 -4.14 -14.56 11.49
CA ALA A 106 -5.42 -14.17 12.10
C ALA A 106 -5.91 -12.76 11.71
N ALA A 107 -5.04 -11.93 11.12
CA ALA A 107 -5.34 -10.57 10.68
C ALA A 107 -5.44 -10.46 9.15
N ARG A 108 -5.29 -11.56 8.40
CA ARG A 108 -5.48 -11.60 6.94
C ARG A 108 -6.96 -11.82 6.62
N GLY A 109 -7.54 -11.00 5.76
CA GLY A 109 -8.84 -11.28 5.15
C GLY A 109 -8.71 -12.00 3.80
N VAL A 110 -9.85 -12.37 3.24
CA VAL A 110 -9.94 -12.91 1.88
C VAL A 110 -9.86 -11.75 0.90
N PRO A 111 -8.99 -11.80 -0.13
CA PRO A 111 -8.91 -10.74 -1.12
C PRO A 111 -10.27 -10.41 -1.76
N THR A 112 -10.68 -9.15 -1.69
CA THR A 112 -11.95 -8.66 -2.26
C THR A 112 -11.75 -7.94 -3.59
N VAL A 113 -10.51 -7.52 -3.90
CA VAL A 113 -10.12 -6.98 -5.21
C VAL A 113 -9.03 -7.87 -5.80
N VAL A 114 -9.21 -8.35 -7.02
CA VAL A 114 -8.28 -9.30 -7.68
C VAL A 114 -7.95 -8.79 -9.07
N ILE A 115 -6.64 -8.69 -9.37
CA ILE A 115 -6.10 -8.37 -10.70
C ILE A 115 -4.91 -9.27 -11.06
#